data_AF-A0A428WH43-F1
#
_entry.id   AF-A0A428WH43-F1
#
_cell.length_a   1.000
_cell.length_b   1.000
_cell.length_c   1.000
_cell.angle_alpha   90.00
_cell.angle_beta   90.00
_cell.angle_gamma   90.00
#
_symmetry.space_group_name_H-M   'P 1'
#
loop_
_entity.id
_entity.type
_entity.pdbx_description
1 polymer ?
#
loop_
_entity_poly.entity_id
_entity_poly.type
_entity_poly.pdbx_seq_one_letter_code
_entity_poly.pdbx_strand_id
1 'polypeptide(L)'
;MSHDMKQLTNHYNAYIHDGIPPLRKLGYNPTQFLEMVHAAGDAVQATKRLLASPRHTSYGFQRLYALGRLVDSVEFAALLPWFEPLFTADEREEARTRLILHEFPVDAKLRTAMAMPPDWVEEDG
;
A
#
# COMPACT_ATOMS: atom_id res chain seq x y z
N MET A 1 -3.95 16.96 -16.01
CA MET A 1 -5.08 16.41 -15.25
C MET A 1 -5.30 14.90 -15.48
N SER A 2 -5.52 14.38 -16.70
CA SER A 2 -5.67 12.91 -16.89
C SER A 2 -4.35 12.13 -17.01
N HIS A 3 -3.26 12.82 -17.37
CA HIS A 3 -1.93 12.21 -17.51
C HIS A 3 -1.30 11.88 -16.14
N ASP A 4 -1.47 12.78 -15.17
CA ASP A 4 -0.84 12.74 -13.85
C ASP A 4 -1.39 11.58 -13.00
N MET A 5 -2.71 11.36 -13.03
CA MET A 5 -3.35 10.26 -12.30
C MET A 5 -2.96 8.88 -12.85
N LYS A 6 -2.85 8.75 -14.18
CA LYS A 6 -2.44 7.49 -14.81
C LYS A 6 -0.97 7.16 -14.48
N GLN A 7 -0.09 8.16 -14.49
CA GLN A 7 1.29 7.97 -14.06
C GLN A 7 1.35 7.56 -12.59
N LEU A 8 0.57 8.22 -11.71
CA LEU A 8 0.57 7.88 -10.30
C LEU A 8 0.07 6.44 -10.03
N THR A 9 -0.95 5.99 -10.75
CA THR A 9 -1.38 4.57 -10.73
C THR A 9 -0.25 3.64 -11.17
N ASN A 10 0.53 4.00 -12.20
CA ASN A 10 1.68 3.20 -12.62
C ASN A 10 2.77 3.15 -11.55
N HIS A 11 3.08 4.27 -10.89
CA HIS A 11 4.02 4.30 -9.77
C HIS A 11 3.53 3.45 -8.60
N TYR A 12 2.24 3.47 -8.29
CA TYR A 12 1.66 2.60 -7.26
C TYR A 12 1.78 1.12 -7.63
N ASN A 13 1.45 0.76 -8.87
CA ASN A 13 1.61 -0.62 -9.36
C ASN A 13 3.07 -1.08 -9.27
N ALA A 14 4.01 -0.26 -9.70
CA ALA A 14 5.44 -0.56 -9.61
C ALA A 14 5.88 -0.74 -8.15
N TYR A 15 5.52 0.20 -7.26
CA TYR A 15 5.83 0.13 -5.83
C TYR A 15 5.38 -1.20 -5.20
N ILE A 16 4.14 -1.63 -5.50
CA ILE A 16 3.61 -2.89 -4.99
C ILE A 16 4.35 -4.09 -5.59
N HIS A 17 4.62 -4.09 -6.90
CA HIS A 17 5.34 -5.18 -7.55
C HIS A 17 6.78 -5.33 -7.04
N ASP A 18 7.48 -4.21 -6.82
CA ASP A 18 8.87 -4.18 -6.32
C ASP A 18 8.98 -4.62 -4.86
N GLY A 19 7.90 -4.47 -4.08
CA GLY A 19 7.82 -4.98 -2.70
C GLY A 19 7.69 -6.50 -2.60
N ILE A 20 7.28 -7.20 -3.66
CA ILE A 20 7.01 -8.66 -3.61
C ILE A 20 8.27 -9.53 -3.51
N PRO A 21 9.35 -9.32 -4.29
CA PRO A 21 10.52 -10.17 -4.23
C PRO A 21 11.15 -10.29 -2.83
N PRO A 22 11.32 -9.20 -2.04
CA PRO A 22 11.76 -9.30 -0.65
C PRO A 22 10.84 -10.16 0.23
N LEU A 23 9.52 -10.03 0.09
CA LEU A 23 8.55 -10.81 0.85
C LEU A 23 8.62 -12.31 0.52
N ARG A 24 8.83 -12.66 -0.76
CA ARG A 24 9.03 -14.05 -1.18
C ARG A 24 10.25 -14.68 -0.55
N LYS A 25 11.35 -13.92 -0.39
CA LYS A 25 12.56 -14.39 0.31
C LYS A 25 12.28 -14.67 1.80
N LEU A 26 11.27 -14.03 2.38
CA LEU A 26 10.80 -14.28 3.75
C LEU A 26 9.72 -15.38 3.83
N GLY A 27 9.46 -16.09 2.73
CA GLY A 27 8.47 -17.17 2.69
C GLY A 27 7.02 -16.70 2.58
N TYR A 28 6.77 -15.43 2.24
CA TYR A 28 5.42 -14.91 1.99
C TYR A 28 5.24 -14.57 0.52
N ASN A 29 4.27 -15.25 -0.12
CA ASN A 29 3.85 -14.94 -1.49
C ASN A 29 2.40 -14.43 -1.47
N PRO A 30 2.12 -13.18 -1.87
CA PRO A 30 0.81 -12.56 -1.77
C PRO A 30 -0.14 -13.01 -2.90
N THR A 31 -0.29 -14.32 -3.13
CA THR A 31 -1.04 -14.89 -4.27
C THR A 31 -2.48 -14.36 -4.36
N GLN A 32 -3.23 -14.38 -3.26
CA GLN A 32 -4.63 -13.90 -3.24
C GLN A 32 -4.73 -12.42 -3.60
N PHE A 33 -3.77 -11.62 -3.15
CA PHE A 33 -3.74 -10.21 -3.50
C PHE A 33 -3.44 -10.03 -5.00
N LEU A 34 -2.47 -10.77 -5.55
CA LEU A 34 -2.16 -10.73 -6.98
C LEU A 34 -3.33 -11.18 -7.87
N GLU A 35 -4.10 -12.17 -7.45
CA GLU A 35 -5.34 -12.57 -8.12
C GLU A 35 -6.37 -11.43 -8.11
N MET A 36 -6.49 -10.73 -6.98
CA MET A 36 -7.36 -9.56 -6.86
C MET A 36 -6.89 -8.40 -7.75
N VAL A 37 -5.58 -8.15 -7.85
CA VAL A 37 -4.99 -7.18 -8.79
C VAL A 37 -5.37 -7.54 -10.23
N HIS A 38 -5.19 -8.81 -10.62
CA HIS A 38 -5.55 -9.26 -11.95
C HIS A 38 -7.04 -9.08 -12.25
N ALA A 39 -7.91 -9.42 -11.30
CA ALA A 39 -9.36 -9.26 -11.44
C ALA A 39 -9.84 -7.80 -11.36
N ALA A 40 -9.07 -6.90 -10.75
CA ALA A 40 -9.40 -5.48 -10.64
C ALA A 40 -8.82 -4.64 -11.79
N GLY A 41 -7.81 -5.15 -12.49
CA GLY A 41 -7.08 -4.47 -13.56
C GLY A 41 -5.79 -3.80 -13.08
N ASP A 42 -5.76 -3.31 -11.83
CA ASP A 42 -4.58 -2.70 -11.22
C ASP A 42 -4.58 -2.83 -9.68
N ALA A 43 -3.45 -2.51 -9.06
CA ALA A 43 -3.26 -2.62 -7.63
C ALA A 43 -3.98 -1.52 -6.83
N VAL A 44 -4.28 -0.38 -7.44
CA VAL A 44 -5.05 0.69 -6.80
C VAL A 44 -6.47 0.21 -6.56
N GLN A 45 -7.16 -0.29 -7.59
CA GLN A 45 -8.52 -0.82 -7.49
C GLN A 45 -8.60 -2.03 -6.57
N ALA A 46 -7.59 -2.91 -6.60
CA ALA A 46 -7.49 -4.03 -5.67
C ALA A 46 -7.35 -3.56 -4.21
N THR A 47 -6.52 -2.54 -3.96
CA THR A 47 -6.35 -1.95 -2.62
C THR A 47 -7.66 -1.30 -2.15
N LYS A 48 -8.34 -0.52 -3.00
CA LYS A 48 -9.64 0.09 -2.69
C LYS A 48 -10.68 -0.96 -2.30
N ARG A 49 -10.78 -2.06 -3.04
CA ARG A 49 -11.67 -3.19 -2.71
C ARG A 49 -11.34 -3.80 -1.34
N LEU A 50 -10.06 -3.92 -1.01
CA LEU A 50 -9.59 -4.44 0.29
C LEU A 50 -9.95 -3.49 1.44
N LEU A 51 -9.83 -2.18 1.24
CA LEU A 51 -10.18 -1.15 2.22
C LEU A 51 -11.70 -0.98 2.36
N ALA A 52 -12.47 -1.17 1.29
CA ALA A 52 -13.93 -1.06 1.28
C ALA A 52 -14.65 -2.14 2.11
N SER A 53 -13.94 -3.15 2.64
CA SER A 53 -14.47 -4.16 3.56
C SER A 53 -14.05 -3.82 4.99
N PRO A 54 -14.81 -2.98 5.72
CA PRO A 54 -14.35 -2.43 6.99
C PRO A 54 -14.19 -3.55 8.01
N ARG A 55 -13.15 -3.47 8.85
CA ARG A 55 -12.87 -4.43 9.95
C ARG A 55 -12.51 -5.86 9.51
N HIS A 56 -12.35 -6.13 8.21
CA HIS A 56 -11.80 -7.39 7.74
C HIS A 56 -10.30 -7.25 7.47
N THR A 57 -9.50 -7.67 8.44
CA THR A 57 -8.06 -7.87 8.24
C THR A 57 -7.87 -9.04 7.26
N SER A 58 -7.28 -8.79 6.10
CA SER A 58 -7.01 -9.86 5.14
C SER A 58 -5.99 -10.85 5.69
N TYR A 59 -6.04 -12.11 5.23
CA TYR A 59 -5.01 -13.11 5.56
C TYR A 59 -3.61 -12.58 5.24
N GLY A 60 -3.45 -11.87 4.11
CA GLY A 60 -2.18 -11.26 3.72
C GLY A 60 -1.66 -10.25 4.74
N PHE A 61 -2.54 -9.37 5.24
CA PHE A 61 -2.18 -8.40 6.27
C PHE A 61 -1.72 -9.08 7.57
N GLN A 62 -2.44 -10.11 8.03
CA GLN A 62 -2.04 -10.85 9.24
C GLN A 62 -0.68 -11.54 9.07
N ARG A 63 -0.38 -12.05 7.86
CA ARG A 63 0.94 -12.61 7.55
C ARG A 63 2.04 -11.55 7.58
N LEU A 64 1.81 -10.37 7.01
CA LEU A 64 2.77 -9.26 7.07
C LEU A 64 2.99 -8.79 8.50
N TYR A 65 1.94 -8.72 9.32
CA TYR A 65 2.05 -8.44 10.74
C TYR A 65 2.94 -9.44 11.47
N ALA A 66 2.71 -10.74 11.28
CA ALA A 66 3.52 -11.80 11.89
C ALA A 66 5.00 -11.77 11.46
N LEU A 67 5.29 -11.21 10.29
CA LEU A 67 6.66 -11.04 9.77
C LEU A 67 7.31 -9.70 10.18
N GLY A 68 6.59 -8.80 10.85
CA GLY A 68 7.07 -7.44 11.11
C GLY A 68 7.21 -6.59 9.85
N ARG A 69 6.46 -6.92 8.79
CA ARG A 69 6.55 -6.35 7.43
C ARG A 69 5.30 -5.54 7.05
N LEU A 70 4.60 -4.94 8.02
CA LEU A 70 3.45 -4.06 7.73
C LEU A 70 3.81 -2.80 6.92
N VAL A 71 5.09 -2.42 6.89
CA VAL A 71 5.61 -1.40 5.96
C VAL A 71 5.44 -1.79 4.49
N ASP A 72 5.40 -3.09 4.17
CA ASP A 72 5.17 -3.60 2.81
C ASP A 72 3.68 -3.86 2.52
N SER A 73 2.78 -3.47 3.42
CA SER A 73 1.33 -3.62 3.23
C SER A 73 0.77 -2.53 2.30
N VAL A 74 -0.33 -2.85 1.64
CA VAL A 74 -1.09 -1.89 0.83
C VAL A 74 -1.75 -0.81 1.69
N GLU A 75 -2.06 -1.12 2.94
CA GLU A 75 -2.53 -0.16 3.94
C GLU A 75 -1.48 0.92 4.18
N PHE A 76 -0.21 0.53 4.40
CA PHE A 76 0.86 1.52 4.57
C PHE A 76 1.12 2.29 3.27
N ALA A 77 1.09 1.60 2.11
CA ALA A 77 1.26 2.24 0.81
C ALA A 77 0.19 3.31 0.55
N ALA A 78 -1.08 3.06 0.92
CA ALA A 78 -2.18 4.02 0.76
C ALA A 78 -2.03 5.29 1.61
N LEU A 79 -1.17 5.26 2.65
CA LEU A 79 -0.87 6.40 3.50
C LEU A 79 0.34 7.21 3.05
N LEU A 80 1.09 6.75 2.05
CA LEU A 80 2.26 7.48 1.55
C LEU A 80 1.81 8.78 0.86
N PRO A 81 2.40 9.95 1.20
CA PRO A 81 1.92 11.24 0.70
C PRO A 81 1.84 11.34 -0.82
N TRP A 82 2.80 10.75 -1.54
CA TRP A 82 2.81 10.77 -3.00
C TRP A 82 1.67 9.95 -3.62
N PHE A 83 1.14 8.94 -2.92
CA PHE A 83 -0.03 8.17 -3.38
C PHE A 83 -1.36 8.70 -2.85
N GLU A 84 -1.35 9.76 -2.05
CA GLU A 84 -2.55 10.34 -1.43
C GLU A 84 -3.68 10.65 -2.44
N PRO A 85 -3.40 11.20 -3.64
CA PRO A 85 -4.46 11.47 -4.64
C PRO A 85 -5.17 10.21 -5.17
N LEU A 86 -4.59 9.02 -5.00
CA LEU A 86 -5.21 7.76 -5.44
C LEU A 86 -6.33 7.30 -4.51
N PHE A 87 -6.32 7.73 -3.24
CA PHE A 87 -7.19 7.19 -2.19
C PHE A 87 -8.04 8.27 -1.52
N THR A 88 -9.29 7.92 -1.20
CA THR A 88 -10.18 8.83 -0.47
C THR A 88 -9.72 9.01 0.98
N ALA A 89 -10.25 10.02 1.67
CA ALA A 89 -10.00 10.19 3.10
C ALA A 89 -10.46 8.98 3.92
N ASP A 90 -11.62 8.41 3.59
CA ASP A 90 -12.17 7.23 4.29
C ASP A 90 -11.32 5.98 4.06
N GLU A 91 -10.82 5.77 2.83
CA GLU A 91 -9.91 4.66 2.50
C GLU A 91 -8.60 4.76 3.31
N ARG A 92 -8.03 5.96 3.41
CA ARG A 92 -6.83 6.21 4.21
C ARG A 92 -7.09 6.05 5.70
N GLU A 93 -8.24 6.49 6.20
CA GLU A 93 -8.58 6.33 7.61
C GLU A 93 -8.76 4.86 8.00
N GLU A 94 -9.38 4.03 7.15
CA GLU A 94 -9.45 2.58 7.37
C GLU A 94 -8.04 1.95 7.35
N ALA A 95 -7.19 2.34 6.39
CA ALA A 95 -5.81 1.86 6.33
C ALA A 95 -5.01 2.20 7.59
N ARG A 96 -5.10 3.46 8.06
CA ARG A 96 -4.49 3.94 9.30
C ARG A 96 -5.03 3.19 10.51
N THR A 97 -6.35 3.02 10.60
CA THR A 97 -7.01 2.29 11.70
C THR A 97 -6.49 0.86 11.80
N ARG A 98 -6.41 0.13 10.69
CA ARG A 98 -5.89 -1.24 10.67
C ARG A 98 -4.45 -1.33 11.18
N LEU A 99 -3.59 -0.41 10.76
CA LEU A 99 -2.20 -0.37 11.21
C LEU A 99 -2.10 -0.07 12.72
N ILE A 100 -2.86 0.92 13.21
CA ILE A 100 -2.87 1.30 14.64
C ILE A 100 -3.40 0.15 15.52
N LEU A 101 -4.45 -0.55 15.08
CA LEU A 101 -4.99 -1.71 15.80
C LEU A 101 -3.97 -2.85 15.97
N HIS A 102 -2.91 -2.86 15.17
CA HIS A 102 -1.80 -3.82 15.25
C HIS A 102 -0.52 -3.16 15.81
N GLU A 103 -0.68 -2.08 16.57
CA GLU A 103 0.40 -1.36 17.25
C GLU A 103 1.52 -0.89 16.30
N PHE A 104 1.22 -0.74 15.00
CA PHE A 104 2.19 -0.29 14.02
C PHE A 104 2.45 1.22 14.20
N PRO A 105 3.71 1.66 14.29
CA PRO A 105 4.03 3.07 14.53
C PRO A 105 3.91 3.90 13.24
N VAL A 106 2.66 4.11 12.79
CA VAL A 106 2.30 4.76 11.51
C VAL A 106 3.07 6.06 11.31
N ASP A 107 2.95 7.02 12.24
CA ASP A 107 3.54 8.35 12.08
C ASP A 107 5.07 8.31 12.01
N ALA A 108 5.71 7.44 12.80
CA ALA A 108 7.16 7.29 12.77
C ALA A 108 7.63 6.70 11.44
N LYS A 109 6.91 5.70 10.91
CA LYS A 109 7.24 5.06 9.64
C LYS A 109 6.98 5.96 8.44
N LEU A 110 5.90 6.75 8.46
CA LEU A 110 5.65 7.77 7.45
C LEU A 110 6.75 8.83 7.44
N ARG A 111 7.19 9.33 8.62
CA ARG A 111 8.33 10.26 8.69
C ARG A 111 9.62 9.66 8.10
N THR A 112 9.91 8.39 8.36
CA THR A 112 11.05 7.71 7.75
C THR A 112 10.92 7.61 6.24
N ALA A 113 9.73 7.26 5.71
CA ALA A 113 9.50 7.18 4.28
C ALA A 113 9.64 8.56 3.60
N MET A 114 9.09 9.61 4.21
CA MET A 114 9.16 10.98 3.70
C MET A 114 10.58 11.56 3.72
N ALA A 115 11.49 11.04 4.54
CA ALA A 115 12.89 11.46 4.55
C ALA A 115 13.68 10.88 3.35
N MET A 116 13.12 9.90 2.64
CA MET A 116 13.69 9.28 1.45
C MET A 116 12.57 9.03 0.43
N PRO A 117 12.00 10.10 -0.17
CA PRO A 117 10.97 9.94 -1.18
C PRO A 117 11.54 9.22 -2.41
N PRO A 118 10.70 8.56 -3.22
CA PRO A 118 11.12 8.07 -4.52
C PRO A 118 11.59 9.22 -5.43
N ASP A 119 12.60 8.96 -6.27
CA ASP A 119 13.19 9.97 -7.17
C ASP A 119 12.13 10.67 -8.05
N TRP A 120 11.10 9.93 -8.50
CA TRP A 120 10.01 10.47 -9.33
C TRP A 120 9.08 11.45 -8.59
N VAL A 121 9.16 11.56 -7.27
CA VAL A 121 8.38 12.54 -6.49
C VAL A 121 9.08 13.91 -6.48
N GLU A 122 10.40 13.95 -6.58
CA GLU A 122 11.18 15.20 -6.54
C GLU A 122 11.30 15.87 -7.92
N GLU A 123 11.15 15.11 -9.01
CA GLU A 123 11.25 15.66 -10.38
C GLU A 123 10.02 16.47 -10.84
N ASP A 124 8.87 16.31 -10.18
CA ASP A 124 7.61 17.01 -10.50
C ASP A 124 7.34 18.26 -9.61
N GLY A 125 8.33 18.67 -8.81
CA GLY A 125 8.27 19.80 -7.86
C GLY A 125 8.70 21.16 -8.41
#